data_AF-A0A316WHG9-F1
#
_entry.id   AF-A0A316WHG9-F1
#
_cell.length_a   1.000
_cell.length_b   1.000
_cell.length_c   1.000
_cell.angle_alpha   90.00
_cell.angle_beta   90.00
_cell.angle_gamma   90.00
#
_symmetry.space_group_name_H-M   'P 1'
#
loop_
_entity.id
_entity.type
_entity.pdbx_description
1 polymer ?
#
loop_
_entity_poly.entity_id
_entity_poly.type
_entity_poly.pdbx_seq_one_letter_code
_entity_poly.pdbx_strand_id
1 'polypeptide(L)'
;MSLLTSLVFLMLSFIGYTNDKKILNPLFLMPFIWGCIILLFNIIPHNLYPLQSQFLFSVLIWVTSFMLICYLSTFIRVNKSSNFSLYNNLFFNIYFYIIIVFTPVALILLITEAIKVGPEYFLLRLRSINTGQEENETFSLGPVGYIFNFANTVCLLFTYYYNKISKLKYYIILLCAFLLGLVTLARTSLVILSLGIFIILYFKNVLTKKHYLTFIIVFVSFLLLVTALRGSNPYDEKVSIFDTFSLYLFGGMPAYDTLVYFGSTQFGSYTFRFFYAFANAFGGSYKVQETIFTYAYIPIPTNVYTVMLPFYKDFGYTGVGIFGMIYGLMFGIAYKLSNYGNILMILIYSMILPCLLLQFFGEYIFLNLSTYLQYIIILLIPKFFKLST
;
A
#
# COMPACT_ATOMS: atom_id res chain seq x y z
N MET A 1 12.67 -24.08 -12.52
CA MET A 1 12.73 -23.55 -11.14
C MET A 1 11.48 -22.73 -10.80
N SER A 2 11.17 -21.66 -11.54
CA SER A 2 10.01 -20.78 -11.33
C SER A 2 8.67 -21.52 -11.19
N LEU A 3 8.35 -22.43 -12.10
CA LEU A 3 7.10 -23.19 -12.06
C LEU A 3 7.00 -24.08 -10.81
N LEU A 4 8.08 -24.75 -10.43
CA LEU A 4 8.15 -25.53 -9.19
C LEU A 4 7.93 -24.62 -7.96
N THR A 5 8.60 -23.47 -7.90
CA THR A 5 8.41 -22.47 -6.83
C THR A 5 6.95 -22.03 -6.74
N SER A 6 6.29 -21.75 -7.87
CA SER A 6 4.87 -21.38 -7.87
C SER A 6 3.96 -22.47 -7.31
N LEU A 7 4.17 -23.74 -7.70
CA LEU A 7 3.38 -24.86 -7.21
C LEU A 7 3.58 -25.09 -5.71
N VAL A 8 4.82 -25.01 -5.22
CA VAL A 8 5.12 -25.10 -3.79
C VAL A 8 4.41 -23.99 -3.01
N PHE A 9 4.44 -22.75 -3.50
CA PHE A 9 3.73 -21.65 -2.87
C PHE A 9 2.20 -21.84 -2.88
N LEU A 10 1.62 -22.32 -3.97
CA LEU A 10 0.20 -22.64 -4.00
C LEU A 10 -0.16 -23.76 -3.01
N MET A 11 0.67 -24.79 -2.85
CA MET A 11 0.49 -25.80 -1.81
C MET A 11 0.60 -25.22 -0.39
N LEU A 12 1.59 -24.36 -0.12
CA LEU A 12 1.71 -23.66 1.16
C LEU A 12 0.51 -22.76 1.44
N SER A 13 -0.06 -22.13 0.41
CA SER A 13 -1.28 -21.34 0.56
C SER A 13 -2.46 -22.19 0.98
N PHE A 14 -2.60 -23.40 0.42
CA PHE A 14 -3.65 -24.33 0.82
C PHE A 14 -3.51 -24.73 2.30
N ILE A 15 -2.28 -24.97 2.79
CA ILE A 15 -2.01 -25.22 4.22
C ILE A 15 -2.39 -23.99 5.06
N GLY A 16 -2.07 -22.79 4.62
CA GLY A 16 -2.49 -21.55 5.28
C GLY A 16 -4.01 -21.41 5.36
N TYR A 17 -4.73 -21.82 4.30
CA TYR A 17 -6.19 -21.78 4.25
C TYR A 17 -6.84 -22.82 5.18
N THR A 18 -6.27 -24.01 5.33
CA THR A 18 -6.86 -25.04 6.22
C THR A 18 -6.85 -24.62 7.69
N ASN A 19 -5.98 -23.69 8.09
CA ASN A 19 -5.88 -23.19 9.47
C ASN A 19 -7.15 -22.49 9.96
N ASP A 20 -7.78 -21.65 9.13
CA ASP A 20 -8.95 -20.85 9.54
C ASP A 20 -10.05 -20.69 8.49
N LYS A 21 -9.84 -21.24 7.28
CA LYS A 21 -10.76 -21.19 6.14
C LYS A 21 -11.15 -19.77 5.72
N LYS A 22 -10.27 -18.78 5.95
CA LYS A 22 -10.49 -17.38 5.59
C LYS A 22 -9.50 -16.91 4.55
N ILE A 23 -10.01 -16.32 3.46
CA ILE A 23 -9.22 -15.82 2.34
C ILE A 23 -8.34 -14.62 2.76
N LEU A 24 -8.73 -13.85 3.78
CA LEU A 24 -7.91 -12.74 4.28
C LEU A 24 -6.84 -13.15 5.29
N ASN A 25 -6.64 -14.45 5.54
CA ASN A 25 -5.57 -14.93 6.39
C ASN A 25 -4.20 -14.68 5.72
N PRO A 26 -3.24 -14.02 6.39
CA PRO A 26 -1.92 -13.76 5.82
C PRO A 26 -1.14 -15.05 5.49
N LEU A 27 -1.38 -16.15 6.21
CA LEU A 27 -0.78 -17.46 5.89
C LEU A 27 -1.29 -18.05 4.57
N PHE A 28 -2.50 -17.69 4.16
CA PHE A 28 -3.00 -18.03 2.83
C PHE A 28 -2.46 -17.02 1.81
N LEU A 29 -2.66 -15.72 2.05
CA LEU A 29 -2.42 -14.67 1.05
C LEU A 29 -0.96 -14.57 0.62
N MET A 30 -0.01 -14.59 1.57
CA MET A 30 1.41 -14.41 1.27
C MET A 30 1.91 -15.41 0.19
N PRO A 31 1.80 -16.73 0.41
CA PRO A 31 2.22 -17.70 -0.59
C PRO A 31 1.23 -17.77 -1.78
N PHE A 32 -0.07 -17.52 -1.60
CA PHE A 32 -1.03 -17.51 -2.71
C PHE A 32 -0.67 -16.47 -3.78
N ILE A 33 -0.39 -15.23 -3.37
CA ILE A 33 -0.07 -14.13 -4.29
C ILE A 33 1.20 -14.43 -5.07
N TRP A 34 2.28 -14.83 -4.39
CA TRP A 34 3.53 -15.18 -5.07
C TRP A 34 3.37 -16.40 -5.97
N GLY A 35 2.65 -17.43 -5.51
CA GLY A 35 2.34 -18.61 -6.30
C GLY A 35 1.59 -18.25 -7.58
N CYS A 36 0.52 -17.46 -7.49
CA CYS A 36 -0.25 -17.02 -8.65
C CYS A 36 0.58 -16.16 -9.60
N ILE A 37 1.32 -15.17 -9.10
CA ILE A 37 2.03 -14.22 -9.98
C ILE A 37 3.19 -14.89 -10.70
N ILE A 38 3.95 -15.75 -10.02
CA ILE A 38 5.00 -16.54 -10.65
C ILE A 38 4.38 -17.52 -11.66
N LEU A 39 3.24 -18.15 -11.36
CA LEU A 39 2.56 -19.02 -12.31
C LEU A 39 2.12 -18.25 -13.56
N LEU A 40 1.46 -17.10 -13.38
CA LEU A 40 0.99 -16.25 -14.48
C LEU A 40 2.17 -15.73 -15.32
N PHE A 41 3.31 -15.40 -14.71
CA PHE A 41 4.53 -15.03 -15.43
C PHE A 41 4.98 -16.11 -16.43
N ASN A 42 4.84 -17.39 -16.08
CA ASN A 42 5.27 -18.48 -16.96
C ASN A 42 4.24 -18.82 -18.05
N ILE A 43 2.97 -18.43 -17.88
CA ILE A 43 1.87 -18.80 -18.79
C ILE A 43 1.49 -17.65 -19.73
N ILE A 44 1.49 -16.41 -19.24
CA ILE A 44 1.10 -15.24 -20.03
C ILE A 44 2.30 -14.83 -20.90
N PRO A 45 2.16 -14.78 -22.24
CA PRO A 45 3.23 -14.30 -23.11
C PRO A 45 3.61 -12.86 -22.78
N HIS A 46 4.90 -12.56 -22.67
CA HIS A 46 5.40 -11.21 -22.42
C HIS A 46 6.85 -11.04 -22.87
N ASN A 47 7.29 -9.80 -23.07
CA ASN A 47 8.64 -9.49 -23.56
C ASN A 47 9.69 -9.22 -22.46
N LEU A 48 9.35 -9.48 -21.19
CA LEU A 48 10.25 -9.26 -20.05
C LEU A 48 11.35 -10.31 -19.97
N TYR A 49 12.47 -9.96 -19.33
CA TYR A 49 13.55 -10.91 -19.06
C TYR A 49 13.09 -12.10 -18.22
N PRO A 50 13.67 -13.30 -18.42
CA PRO A 50 13.35 -14.47 -17.61
C PRO A 50 13.80 -14.27 -16.16
N LEU A 51 13.06 -14.88 -15.23
CA LEU A 51 13.39 -14.85 -13.80
C LEU A 51 14.70 -15.59 -13.52
N GLN A 52 15.59 -14.96 -12.77
CA GLN A 52 16.87 -15.52 -12.37
C GLN A 52 16.84 -16.07 -10.95
N SER A 53 17.96 -16.66 -10.52
CA SER A 53 18.11 -17.29 -9.21
C SER A 53 18.01 -16.28 -8.06
N GLN A 54 18.44 -15.04 -8.25
CA GLN A 54 18.44 -14.01 -7.20
C GLN A 54 17.02 -13.71 -6.70
N PHE A 55 16.08 -13.43 -7.61
CA PHE A 55 14.67 -13.24 -7.27
C PHE A 55 14.06 -14.50 -6.68
N LEU A 56 14.24 -15.66 -7.33
CA LEU A 56 13.64 -16.92 -6.89
C LEU A 56 14.12 -17.34 -5.49
N PHE A 57 15.40 -17.14 -5.18
CA PHE A 57 15.96 -17.43 -3.86
C PHE A 57 15.47 -16.42 -2.81
N SER A 58 15.42 -15.14 -3.16
CA SER A 58 14.91 -14.09 -2.26
C SER A 58 13.44 -14.31 -1.91
N VAL A 59 12.58 -14.62 -2.88
CA VAL A 59 11.15 -14.85 -2.62
C VAL A 59 10.93 -16.11 -1.79
N LEU A 60 11.76 -17.16 -1.96
CA LEU A 60 11.75 -18.33 -1.10
C LEU A 60 12.07 -17.96 0.36
N ILE A 61 13.13 -17.20 0.60
CA ILE A 61 13.49 -16.70 1.94
C ILE A 61 12.37 -15.85 2.52
N TRP A 62 11.85 -14.90 1.74
CA TRP A 62 10.77 -13.99 2.15
C TRP A 62 9.51 -14.75 2.57
N VAL A 63 9.01 -15.65 1.72
CA VAL A 63 7.78 -16.40 1.99
C VAL A 63 7.97 -17.34 3.18
N THR A 64 9.09 -18.07 3.26
CA THR A 64 9.32 -19.02 4.35
C THR A 64 9.49 -18.34 5.70
N SER A 65 10.31 -17.28 5.77
CA SER A 65 10.52 -16.50 7.01
C SER A 65 9.23 -15.81 7.48
N PHE A 66 8.45 -15.24 6.56
CA PHE A 66 7.14 -14.69 6.86
C PHE A 66 6.20 -15.74 7.42
N MET A 67 6.05 -16.88 6.72
CA MET A 67 5.10 -17.93 7.09
C MET A 67 5.43 -18.51 8.46
N LEU A 68 6.71 -18.75 8.76
CA LEU A 68 7.16 -19.29 10.03
C LEU A 68 6.73 -18.38 11.19
N ILE A 69 7.03 -17.08 11.12
CA ILE A 69 6.74 -16.16 12.22
C ILE A 69 5.24 -15.80 12.27
N CYS A 70 4.58 -15.69 11.13
CA CYS A 70 3.14 -15.50 11.06
C CYS A 70 2.41 -16.69 11.69
N TYR A 71 2.87 -17.92 11.47
CA TYR A 71 2.32 -19.10 12.11
C TYR A 71 2.56 -19.07 13.63
N LEU A 72 3.76 -18.69 14.07
CA LEU A 72 4.05 -18.54 15.51
C LEU A 72 3.15 -17.53 16.21
N SER A 73 2.72 -16.46 15.52
CA SER A 73 1.75 -15.50 16.07
C SER A 73 0.40 -16.13 16.45
N THR A 74 0.05 -17.26 15.82
CA THR A 74 -1.17 -18.03 16.15
C THR A 74 -1.14 -18.66 17.55
N PHE A 75 0.03 -18.75 18.19
CA PHE A 75 0.15 -19.21 19.58
C PHE A 75 0.05 -18.09 20.63
N ILE A 76 0.10 -16.81 20.23
CA ILE A 76 0.00 -15.67 21.16
C ILE A 76 -1.37 -15.68 21.86
N ARG A 77 -1.43 -15.83 23.19
CA ARG A 77 -2.72 -15.81 23.89
C ARG A 77 -3.37 -14.43 23.76
N VAL A 78 -4.57 -14.39 23.20
CA VAL A 78 -5.36 -13.16 23.06
C VAL A 78 -6.53 -13.26 24.03
N ASN A 79 -6.54 -12.40 25.04
CA ASN A 79 -7.74 -12.20 25.83
C ASN A 79 -8.76 -11.42 24.99
N LYS A 80 -10.02 -11.86 25.02
CA LYS A 80 -11.09 -11.15 24.33
C LYS A 80 -11.08 -9.70 24.81
N SER A 81 -10.77 -8.76 23.91
CA SER A 81 -10.62 -7.36 24.29
C SER A 81 -11.93 -6.87 24.90
N SER A 82 -11.85 -6.23 26.06
CA SER A 82 -12.95 -5.43 26.62
C SER A 82 -13.53 -4.52 25.52
N ASN A 83 -14.85 -4.31 25.50
CA ASN A 83 -15.57 -3.49 24.51
C ASN A 83 -14.89 -2.11 24.29
N PHE A 84 -13.93 -2.07 23.37
CA PHE A 84 -13.09 -0.91 23.11
C PHE A 84 -13.66 -0.17 21.92
N SER A 85 -14.35 0.95 22.17
CA SER A 85 -14.86 1.83 21.11
C SER A 85 -13.95 3.03 20.90
N LEU A 86 -13.50 3.22 19.65
CA LEU A 86 -12.83 4.42 19.14
C LEU A 86 -13.81 5.55 18.79
N TYR A 87 -15.12 5.25 18.75
CA TYR A 87 -16.12 6.26 18.43
C TYR A 87 -16.25 7.32 19.53
N ASN A 88 -16.15 8.58 19.14
CA ASN A 88 -16.47 9.76 19.94
C ASN A 88 -17.11 10.80 19.02
N ASN A 89 -18.36 11.19 19.30
CA ASN A 89 -19.13 12.07 18.41
C ASN A 89 -18.46 13.43 18.18
N LEU A 90 -17.84 14.02 19.21
CA LEU A 90 -17.13 15.30 19.09
C LEU A 90 -15.96 15.18 18.11
N PHE A 91 -15.10 14.18 18.27
CA PHE A 91 -13.95 13.97 17.37
C PHE A 91 -14.38 13.62 15.95
N PHE A 92 -15.44 12.83 15.78
CA PHE A 92 -15.96 12.52 14.45
C PHE A 92 -16.46 13.78 13.74
N ASN A 93 -17.11 14.70 14.46
CA ASN A 93 -17.51 15.99 13.89
C ASN A 93 -16.31 16.89 13.58
N ILE A 94 -15.31 16.96 14.46
CA ILE A 94 -14.05 17.68 14.20
C ILE A 94 -13.37 17.14 12.93
N TYR A 95 -13.25 15.82 12.81
CA TYR A 95 -12.64 15.17 11.65
C TYR A 95 -13.38 15.49 10.36
N PHE A 96 -14.72 15.46 10.41
CA PHE A 96 -15.57 15.84 9.29
C PHE A 96 -15.32 17.28 8.84
N TYR A 97 -15.28 18.24 9.78
CA TYR A 97 -15.05 19.65 9.44
C TYR A 97 -13.63 19.92 8.93
N ILE A 98 -12.61 19.27 9.51
CA ILE A 98 -11.23 19.34 8.99
C ILE A 98 -11.21 18.91 7.53
N ILE A 99 -11.85 17.79 7.19
CA ILE A 99 -11.88 17.30 5.80
C ILE A 99 -12.59 18.28 4.88
N ILE A 100 -13.75 18.81 5.28
CA ILE A 100 -14.52 19.75 4.46
C ILE A 100 -13.78 21.06 4.22
N VAL A 101 -13.01 21.54 5.19
CA VAL A 101 -12.27 22.80 5.05
C VAL A 101 -10.98 22.60 4.25
N PHE A 102 -10.17 21.61 4.62
CA PHE A 102 -8.84 21.46 4.05
C PHE A 102 -8.81 20.70 2.72
N THR A 103 -9.81 19.88 2.40
CA THR A 103 -9.87 19.19 1.10
C THR A 103 -10.02 20.19 -0.05
N PRO A 104 -11.00 21.11 -0.06
CA PRO A 104 -11.10 22.14 -1.10
C PRO A 104 -9.85 23.00 -1.20
N VAL A 105 -9.24 23.39 -0.06
CA VAL A 105 -7.99 24.16 -0.06
C VAL A 105 -6.88 23.39 -0.78
N ALA A 106 -6.67 22.12 -0.45
CA ALA A 106 -5.67 21.28 -1.11
C ALA A 106 -5.94 21.13 -2.62
N LEU A 107 -7.20 20.92 -3.01
CA LEU A 107 -7.60 20.78 -4.41
C LEU A 107 -7.37 22.08 -5.19
N ILE A 108 -7.76 23.23 -4.64
CA ILE A 108 -7.54 24.54 -5.26
C ILE A 108 -6.05 24.79 -5.45
N LEU A 109 -5.22 24.54 -4.43
CA LEU A 109 -3.76 24.71 -4.52
C LEU A 109 -3.14 23.82 -5.61
N LEU A 110 -3.56 22.56 -5.71
CA LEU A 110 -3.08 21.65 -6.76
C LEU A 110 -3.52 22.06 -8.16
N ILE A 111 -4.79 22.43 -8.33
CA ILE A 111 -5.34 22.82 -9.63
C ILE A 111 -4.74 24.14 -10.09
N THR A 112 -4.61 25.13 -9.20
CA THR A 112 -3.99 26.42 -9.53
C THR A 112 -2.54 26.25 -9.95
N GLU A 113 -1.79 25.39 -9.27
CA GLU A 113 -0.43 25.05 -9.68
C GLU A 113 -0.39 24.35 -11.04
N ALA A 114 -1.28 23.39 -11.27
CA ALA A 114 -1.33 22.64 -12.52
C ALA A 114 -1.80 23.48 -13.72
N ILE A 115 -2.61 24.52 -13.52
CA ILE A 115 -3.03 25.43 -14.60
C ILE A 115 -1.87 26.28 -15.12
N LYS A 116 -0.86 26.58 -14.29
CA LYS A 116 0.30 27.43 -14.68
C LYS A 116 1.07 26.88 -15.88
N VAL A 117 1.09 25.56 -16.08
CA VAL A 117 1.80 24.91 -17.20
C VAL A 117 0.95 24.80 -18.48
N GLY A 118 -0.30 25.28 -18.46
CA GLY A 118 -1.24 25.17 -19.57
C GLY A 118 -2.01 23.83 -19.63
N PRO A 119 -3.04 23.74 -20.47
CA PRO A 119 -3.97 22.59 -20.51
C PRO A 119 -3.32 21.29 -20.98
N GLU A 120 -2.31 21.36 -21.86
CA GLU A 120 -1.62 20.19 -22.41
C GLU A 120 -0.81 19.45 -21.34
N TYR A 121 -0.15 20.19 -20.45
CA TYR A 121 0.71 19.63 -19.40
C TYR A 121 0.00 19.49 -18.04
N PHE A 122 -1.27 19.86 -17.94
CA PHE A 122 -2.04 19.88 -16.69
C PHE A 122 -1.99 18.55 -15.92
N LEU A 123 -2.30 17.43 -16.59
CA LEU A 123 -2.30 16.10 -15.97
C LEU A 123 -0.87 15.62 -15.63
N LEU A 124 0.11 15.98 -16.46
CA LEU A 124 1.51 15.67 -16.22
C LEU A 124 2.03 16.42 -14.98
N ARG A 125 1.67 17.70 -14.84
CA ARG A 125 2.02 18.53 -13.69
C ARG A 125 1.41 18.00 -12.40
N LEU A 126 0.12 17.67 -12.38
CA LEU A 126 -0.52 17.05 -11.21
C LEU A 126 0.18 15.76 -10.76
N ARG A 127 0.63 14.94 -11.72
CA ARG A 127 1.41 13.74 -11.42
C ARG A 127 2.80 14.08 -10.88
N SER A 128 3.51 15.02 -11.51
CA SER A 128 4.87 15.42 -11.11
C SER A 128 4.92 15.92 -9.66
N ILE A 129 3.89 16.68 -9.24
CA ILE A 129 3.72 17.16 -7.86
C ILE A 129 3.57 15.98 -6.90
N ASN A 130 2.81 14.96 -7.29
CA ASN A 130 2.63 13.76 -6.48
C ASN A 130 3.88 12.88 -6.39
N THR A 131 4.68 12.82 -7.47
CA THR A 131 5.90 12.00 -7.52
C THR A 131 7.16 12.72 -7.03
N GLY A 132 7.14 14.06 -6.94
CA GLY A 132 8.28 14.86 -6.50
C GLY A 132 9.45 14.88 -7.49
N GLN A 133 9.20 14.64 -8.78
CA GLN A 133 10.25 14.38 -9.79
C GLN A 133 10.63 15.62 -10.65
N GLU A 134 10.55 16.84 -10.12
CA GLU A 134 11.02 18.03 -10.85
C GLU A 134 12.19 18.75 -10.17
N GLU A 135 13.20 19.09 -10.97
CA GLU A 135 14.49 19.65 -10.55
C GLU A 135 14.47 21.15 -10.25
N ASN A 136 13.44 21.93 -10.65
CA ASN A 136 13.57 23.39 -10.66
C ASN A 136 12.54 24.20 -9.85
N GLU A 137 11.37 23.69 -9.48
CA GLU A 137 10.48 24.35 -8.52
C GLU A 137 9.62 23.31 -7.79
N THR A 138 10.01 22.95 -6.55
CA THR A 138 9.25 21.97 -5.76
C THR A 138 8.05 22.65 -5.12
N PHE A 139 6.97 22.81 -5.91
CA PHE A 139 5.67 23.10 -5.34
C PHE A 139 5.35 22.04 -4.28
N SER A 140 5.15 22.50 -3.04
CA SER A 140 4.82 21.66 -1.90
C SER A 140 3.54 22.18 -1.28
N LEU A 141 2.62 21.26 -0.99
CA LEU A 141 1.43 21.57 -0.19
C LEU A 141 1.79 21.87 1.28
N GLY A 142 3.04 21.65 1.68
CA GLY A 142 3.48 21.84 3.06
C GLY A 142 2.57 21.08 4.03
N PRO A 143 2.16 21.71 5.15
CA PRO A 143 1.25 21.09 6.11
C PRO A 143 -0.12 20.68 5.54
N VAL A 144 -0.60 21.32 4.47
CA VAL A 144 -1.89 20.97 3.86
C VAL A 144 -1.84 19.57 3.25
N GLY A 145 -0.66 19.10 2.81
CA GLY A 145 -0.47 17.75 2.26
C GLY A 145 -0.85 16.62 3.22
N TYR A 146 -0.84 16.86 4.53
CA TYR A 146 -1.28 15.87 5.52
C TYR A 146 -2.78 15.53 5.41
N ILE A 147 -3.59 16.35 4.72
CA ILE A 147 -5.01 16.09 4.53
C ILE A 147 -5.28 14.80 3.75
N PHE A 148 -4.36 14.37 2.87
CA PHE A 148 -4.49 13.13 2.10
C PHE A 148 -4.55 11.91 3.02
N ASN A 149 -3.56 11.80 3.90
CA ASN A 149 -3.48 10.71 4.86
C ASN A 149 -4.60 10.80 5.90
N PHE A 150 -4.96 12.02 6.28
CA PHE A 150 -6.07 12.27 7.20
C PHE A 150 -7.41 11.82 6.63
N ALA A 151 -7.76 12.26 5.42
CA ALA A 151 -9.00 11.90 4.74
C ALA A 151 -9.12 10.39 4.55
N ASN A 152 -8.05 9.70 4.12
CA ASN A 152 -8.04 8.25 3.97
C ASN A 152 -8.31 7.53 5.30
N THR A 153 -7.62 7.94 6.37
CA THR A 153 -7.77 7.34 7.70
C THR A 153 -9.18 7.54 8.25
N VAL A 154 -9.69 8.77 8.17
CA VAL A 154 -11.03 9.11 8.63
C VAL A 154 -12.09 8.40 7.80
N CYS A 155 -11.88 8.24 6.48
CA CYS A 155 -12.77 7.47 5.62
C CYS A 155 -12.87 6.02 6.12
N LEU A 156 -11.75 5.35 6.40
CA LEU A 156 -11.76 3.99 6.96
C LEU A 156 -12.45 3.92 8.33
N LEU A 157 -12.17 4.89 9.21
CA LEU A 157 -12.82 5.00 10.52
C LEU A 157 -14.35 5.18 10.38
N PHE A 158 -14.79 6.02 9.45
CA PHE A 158 -16.20 6.25 9.16
C PHE A 158 -16.87 5.03 8.51
N THR A 159 -16.19 4.30 7.62
CA THR A 159 -16.66 3.01 7.09
C THR A 159 -16.92 2.02 8.22
N TYR A 160 -16.01 1.90 9.19
CA TYR A 160 -16.19 1.02 10.33
C TYR A 160 -17.42 1.42 11.16
N TYR A 161 -17.58 2.71 11.45
CA TYR A 161 -18.67 3.25 12.25
C TYR A 161 -19.90 3.72 11.44
N TYR A 162 -20.08 3.23 10.21
CA TYR A 162 -21.14 3.66 9.29
C TYR A 162 -22.55 3.73 9.92
N ASN A 163 -22.89 2.80 10.83
CA ASN A 163 -24.20 2.75 11.48
C ASN A 163 -24.41 3.83 12.56
N LYS A 164 -23.33 4.49 13.04
CA LYS A 164 -23.37 5.53 14.09
C LYS A 164 -23.22 6.94 13.54
N ILE A 165 -23.04 7.09 12.23
CA ILE A 165 -22.84 8.36 11.56
C ILE A 165 -23.95 8.57 10.53
N SER A 166 -24.28 9.83 10.23
CA SER A 166 -25.23 10.12 9.15
C SER A 166 -24.65 9.66 7.81
N LYS A 167 -25.48 9.03 6.97
CA LYS A 167 -25.09 8.58 5.62
C LYS A 167 -24.49 9.70 4.78
N LEU A 168 -25.06 10.91 4.85
CA LEU A 168 -24.56 12.09 4.14
C LEU A 168 -23.08 12.39 4.50
N LYS A 169 -22.76 12.48 5.81
CA LYS A 169 -21.37 12.70 6.26
C LYS A 169 -20.41 11.63 5.75
N TYR A 170 -20.83 10.36 5.76
CA TYR A 170 -20.03 9.26 5.22
C TYR A 170 -19.72 9.46 3.74
N TYR A 171 -20.73 9.69 2.90
CA TYR A 171 -20.55 9.85 1.46
C TYR A 171 -19.75 11.10 1.10
N ILE A 172 -19.88 12.19 1.86
CA ILE A 172 -19.05 13.39 1.67
C ILE A 172 -17.57 13.08 1.93
N ILE A 173 -17.24 12.38 3.03
CA ILE A 173 -15.85 12.00 3.32
C ILE A 173 -15.31 11.04 2.28
N LEU A 174 -16.12 10.06 1.87
CA LEU A 174 -15.76 9.13 0.80
C LEU A 174 -15.43 9.87 -0.49
N LEU A 175 -16.28 10.83 -0.89
CA LEU A 175 -16.05 11.67 -2.06
C LEU A 175 -14.75 12.47 -1.91
N CYS A 176 -14.52 13.13 -0.77
CA CYS A 176 -13.31 13.92 -0.52
C CYS A 176 -12.04 13.08 -0.63
N ALA A 177 -12.01 11.90 0.00
CA ALA A 177 -10.86 11.01 -0.03
C ALA A 177 -10.56 10.51 -1.45
N PHE A 178 -11.60 10.15 -2.23
CA PHE A 178 -11.43 9.74 -3.62
C PHE A 178 -11.02 10.90 -4.53
N LEU A 179 -11.59 12.09 -4.36
CA LEU A 179 -11.23 13.28 -5.14
C LEU A 179 -9.76 13.66 -4.93
N LEU A 180 -9.28 13.63 -3.68
CA LEU A 180 -7.87 13.87 -3.37
C LEU A 180 -6.96 12.91 -4.14
N GLY A 181 -7.23 11.60 -4.07
CA GLY A 181 -6.41 10.61 -4.80
C GLY A 181 -6.54 10.72 -6.33
N LEU A 182 -7.70 11.11 -6.85
CA LEU A 182 -7.92 11.27 -8.29
C LEU A 182 -7.15 12.47 -8.85
N VAL A 183 -7.17 13.61 -8.16
CA VAL A 183 -6.48 14.83 -8.64
C VAL A 183 -4.97 14.65 -8.66
N THR A 184 -4.38 13.94 -7.69
CA THR A 184 -2.94 13.64 -7.71
C THR A 184 -2.58 12.46 -8.61
N LEU A 185 -3.57 11.84 -9.29
CA LEU A 185 -3.41 10.62 -10.09
C LEU A 185 -2.72 9.49 -9.32
N ALA A 186 -2.84 9.48 -7.99
CA ALA A 186 -2.20 8.55 -7.09
C ALA A 186 -2.94 7.21 -7.07
N ARG A 187 -2.71 6.38 -8.09
CA ARG A 187 -3.33 5.05 -8.27
C ARG A 187 -3.22 4.18 -7.02
N THR A 188 -2.01 4.13 -6.45
CA THR A 188 -1.73 3.25 -5.33
C THR A 188 -2.51 3.64 -4.07
N SER A 189 -2.66 4.93 -3.78
CA SER A 189 -3.43 5.36 -2.60
C SER A 189 -4.92 5.04 -2.75
N LEU A 190 -5.49 5.22 -3.94
CA LEU A 190 -6.89 4.86 -4.22
C LEU A 190 -7.13 3.35 -4.14
N VAL A 191 -6.18 2.56 -4.63
CA VAL A 191 -6.21 1.10 -4.50
C VAL A 191 -6.17 0.68 -3.03
N ILE A 192 -5.22 1.22 -2.26
CA ILE A 192 -5.07 0.93 -0.83
C ILE A 192 -6.35 1.31 -0.06
N LEU A 193 -6.92 2.49 -0.32
CA LEU A 193 -8.16 2.93 0.31
C LEU A 193 -9.34 2.00 -0.02
N SER A 194 -9.51 1.68 -1.32
CA SER A 194 -10.61 0.83 -1.79
C SER A 194 -10.55 -0.58 -1.19
N LEU A 195 -9.34 -1.17 -1.16
CA LEU A 195 -9.12 -2.45 -0.51
C LEU A 195 -9.33 -2.36 1.00
N GLY A 196 -8.89 -1.29 1.66
CA GLY A 196 -9.11 -1.07 3.09
C GLY A 196 -10.60 -1.02 3.45
N ILE A 197 -11.41 -0.29 2.68
CA ILE A 197 -12.88 -0.26 2.83
C ILE A 197 -13.44 -1.68 2.71
N PHE A 198 -13.05 -2.42 1.67
CA PHE A 198 -13.49 -3.79 1.44
C PHE A 198 -13.14 -4.72 2.61
N ILE A 199 -11.91 -4.62 3.13
CA ILE A 199 -11.44 -5.41 4.27
C ILE A 199 -12.24 -5.11 5.54
N ILE A 200 -12.55 -3.84 5.81
CA ILE A 200 -13.41 -3.47 6.95
C ILE A 200 -14.79 -4.12 6.81
N LEU A 201 -15.40 -4.04 5.63
CA LEU A 201 -16.71 -4.65 5.37
C LEU A 201 -16.68 -6.17 5.48
N TYR A 202 -15.57 -6.81 5.11
CA TYR A 202 -15.32 -8.24 5.32
C TYR A 202 -15.34 -8.59 6.81
N PHE A 203 -14.56 -7.90 7.65
CA PHE A 203 -14.51 -8.18 9.09
C PHE A 203 -15.84 -7.87 9.81
N LYS A 204 -16.64 -6.95 9.26
CA LYS A 204 -18.00 -6.69 9.75
C LYS A 204 -19.04 -7.72 9.28
N ASN A 205 -18.66 -8.70 8.46
CA ASN A 205 -19.54 -9.74 7.90
C ASN A 205 -20.76 -9.18 7.14
N VAL A 206 -20.61 -8.02 6.48
CA VAL A 206 -21.70 -7.39 5.71
C VAL A 206 -21.67 -7.79 4.23
N LEU A 207 -20.54 -8.34 3.76
CA LEU A 207 -20.33 -8.71 2.36
C LEU A 207 -21.03 -10.02 2.01
N THR A 208 -21.89 -9.98 0.99
CA THR A 208 -22.44 -11.18 0.32
C THR A 208 -21.69 -11.46 -0.99
N LYS A 209 -21.83 -12.66 -1.57
CA LYS A 209 -21.17 -13.06 -2.84
C LYS A 209 -21.30 -12.02 -3.97
N LYS A 210 -22.46 -11.35 -4.08
CA LYS A 210 -22.68 -10.28 -5.07
C LYS A 210 -21.73 -9.09 -4.87
N HIS A 211 -21.48 -8.70 -3.63
CA HIS A 211 -20.58 -7.59 -3.30
C HIS A 211 -19.13 -7.88 -3.71
N TYR A 212 -18.66 -9.13 -3.58
CA TYR A 212 -17.33 -9.52 -4.06
C TYR A 212 -17.22 -9.32 -5.57
N LEU A 213 -18.19 -9.81 -6.34
CA LEU A 213 -18.20 -9.67 -7.79
C LEU A 213 -18.29 -8.20 -8.22
N THR A 214 -19.20 -7.43 -7.62
CA THR A 214 -19.34 -5.99 -7.89
C THR A 214 -18.06 -5.23 -7.56
N PHE A 215 -17.42 -5.53 -6.43
CA PHE A 215 -16.15 -4.91 -6.05
C PHE A 215 -15.07 -5.20 -7.10
N ILE A 216 -14.91 -6.46 -7.52
CA ILE A 216 -13.92 -6.83 -8.54
C ILE A 216 -14.18 -6.09 -9.85
N ILE A 217 -15.42 -6.09 -10.35
CA ILE A 217 -15.77 -5.41 -11.61
C ILE A 217 -15.47 -3.91 -11.51
N VAL A 218 -15.98 -3.23 -10.48
CA VAL A 218 -15.78 -1.79 -10.30
C VAL A 218 -14.30 -1.46 -10.13
N PHE A 219 -13.57 -2.26 -9.35
CA PHE A 219 -12.14 -2.07 -9.09
C PHE A 219 -11.31 -2.22 -10.37
N VAL A 220 -11.58 -3.25 -11.19
CA VAL A 220 -10.89 -3.43 -12.48
C VAL A 220 -11.24 -2.32 -13.46
N SER A 221 -12.52 -1.97 -13.63
CA SER A 221 -12.94 -0.86 -14.48
C SER A 221 -12.29 0.46 -14.06
N PHE A 222 -12.20 0.70 -12.75
CA PHE A 222 -11.54 1.86 -12.19
C PHE A 222 -10.04 1.90 -12.53
N LEU A 223 -9.32 0.79 -12.35
CA LEU A 223 -7.91 0.68 -12.71
C LEU A 223 -7.65 0.93 -14.20
N LEU A 224 -8.51 0.40 -15.07
CA LEU A 224 -8.42 0.61 -16.51
C LEU A 224 -8.64 2.09 -16.86
N LEU A 225 -9.63 2.75 -16.26
CA LEU A 225 -9.91 4.17 -16.48
C LEU A 225 -8.72 5.05 -16.09
N VAL A 226 -8.16 4.86 -14.87
CA VAL A 226 -7.01 5.65 -14.43
C VAL A 226 -5.76 5.33 -15.28
N THR A 227 -5.68 4.13 -15.85
CA THR A 227 -4.64 3.75 -16.82
C THR A 227 -4.80 4.50 -18.14
N ALA A 228 -6.01 4.55 -18.69
CA ALA A 228 -6.31 5.25 -19.93
C ALA A 228 -6.05 6.77 -19.84
N LEU A 229 -6.39 7.41 -18.72
CA LEU A 229 -6.15 8.85 -18.49
C LEU A 229 -4.67 9.26 -18.55
N ARG A 230 -3.74 8.31 -18.50
CA ARG A 230 -2.29 8.56 -18.61
C ARG A 230 -1.76 8.52 -20.05
N GLY A 231 -2.43 7.82 -20.96
CA GLY A 231 -2.01 7.67 -22.36
C GLY A 231 -2.17 8.93 -23.21
N SER A 232 -2.42 10.09 -22.61
CA SER A 232 -2.63 11.37 -23.26
C SER A 232 -1.35 12.13 -23.59
N ASN A 233 -0.17 11.52 -23.37
CA ASN A 233 1.10 12.14 -23.71
C ASN A 233 1.39 11.98 -25.21
N PRO A 234 1.47 13.05 -26.01
CA PRO A 234 1.58 12.97 -27.48
C PRO A 234 2.90 12.39 -27.99
N TYR A 235 3.87 12.14 -27.11
CA TYR A 235 5.22 11.66 -27.44
C TYR A 235 5.50 10.21 -27.05
N ASP A 236 4.63 9.55 -26.29
CA ASP A 236 4.82 8.13 -25.98
C ASP A 236 4.43 7.32 -27.22
N GLU A 237 5.38 6.55 -27.77
CA GLU A 237 5.06 5.45 -28.69
C GLU A 237 3.89 4.65 -28.09
N LYS A 238 2.97 4.16 -28.94
CA LYS A 238 1.80 3.39 -28.48
C LYS A 238 2.24 2.08 -27.81
N VAL A 239 2.68 2.15 -26.55
CA VAL A 239 2.93 0.99 -25.71
C VAL A 239 1.60 0.27 -25.58
N SER A 240 1.56 -1.00 -25.95
CA SER A 240 0.34 -1.78 -25.87
C SER A 240 -0.19 -1.77 -24.43
N ILE A 241 -1.51 -1.71 -24.27
CA ILE A 241 -2.17 -1.87 -22.95
C ILE A 241 -1.70 -3.18 -22.30
N PHE A 242 -1.45 -4.21 -23.11
CA PHE A 242 -0.97 -5.50 -22.66
C PHE A 242 0.49 -5.43 -22.14
N ASP A 243 1.36 -4.68 -22.81
CA ASP A 243 2.75 -4.48 -22.35
C ASP A 243 2.77 -3.68 -21.05
N THR A 244 1.92 -2.64 -20.95
CA THR A 244 1.74 -1.89 -19.70
C THR A 244 1.23 -2.80 -18.59
N PHE A 245 0.19 -3.60 -18.83
CA PHE A 245 -0.33 -4.52 -17.82
C PHE A 245 0.73 -5.53 -17.37
N SER A 246 1.46 -6.12 -18.31
CA SER A 246 2.55 -7.06 -18.05
C SER A 246 3.67 -6.40 -17.24
N LEU A 247 4.06 -5.17 -17.57
CA LEU A 247 5.07 -4.42 -16.82
C LEU A 247 4.68 -4.20 -15.37
N TYR A 248 3.43 -3.81 -15.10
CA TYR A 248 2.95 -3.53 -13.75
C TYR A 248 2.69 -4.81 -12.95
N LEU A 249 2.26 -5.90 -13.59
CA LEU A 249 2.00 -7.16 -12.91
C LEU A 249 3.29 -7.96 -12.66
N PHE A 250 4.23 -7.92 -13.60
CA PHE A 250 5.39 -8.80 -13.62
C PHE A 250 6.72 -8.09 -13.49
N GLY A 251 6.83 -6.84 -13.96
CA GLY A 251 8.12 -6.15 -14.13
C GLY A 251 8.94 -6.02 -12.85
N GLY A 252 8.31 -5.97 -11.68
CA GLY A 252 9.01 -5.95 -10.40
C GLY A 252 9.94 -7.15 -10.19
N MET A 253 9.58 -8.33 -10.70
CA MET A 253 10.34 -9.58 -10.51
C MET A 253 11.67 -9.60 -11.30
N PRO A 254 11.70 -9.44 -12.63
CA PRO A 254 12.98 -9.36 -13.37
C PRO A 254 13.75 -8.07 -13.03
N ALA A 255 13.08 -6.97 -12.66
CA ALA A 255 13.80 -5.77 -12.22
C ALA A 255 14.58 -6.04 -10.92
N TYR A 256 14.03 -6.88 -10.03
CA TYR A 256 14.73 -7.32 -8.83
C TYR A 256 16.02 -8.09 -9.11
N ASP A 257 16.05 -8.88 -10.20
CA ASP A 257 17.26 -9.61 -10.62
C ASP A 257 18.38 -8.67 -11.12
N THR A 258 18.06 -7.43 -11.47
CA THR A 258 19.07 -6.41 -11.85
C THR A 258 19.71 -5.72 -10.63
N LEU A 259 19.19 -5.97 -9.42
CA LEU A 259 19.69 -5.31 -8.22
C LEU A 259 21.08 -5.84 -7.87
N VAL A 260 21.98 -4.92 -7.60
CA VAL A 260 23.29 -5.25 -7.04
C VAL A 260 23.27 -4.89 -5.56
N TYR A 261 23.61 -5.86 -4.72
CA TYR A 261 23.87 -5.61 -3.30
C TYR A 261 25.18 -4.81 -3.18
N PHE A 262 25.05 -3.53 -2.89
CA PHE A 262 26.15 -2.70 -2.44
C PHE A 262 25.90 -2.37 -0.99
N GLY A 263 26.85 -2.69 -0.10
CA GLY A 263 26.83 -2.16 1.25
C GLY A 263 26.82 -0.64 1.16
N SER A 264 25.65 -0.03 1.31
CA SER A 264 25.54 1.42 1.23
C SER A 264 26.36 2.06 2.36
N THR A 265 26.96 3.21 2.10
CA THR A 265 27.79 3.92 3.10
C THR A 265 27.01 4.29 4.37
N GLN A 266 25.68 4.34 4.27
CA GLN A 266 24.77 4.63 5.37
C GLN A 266 23.91 3.39 5.67
N PHE A 267 24.05 2.81 6.87
CA PHE A 267 23.36 1.58 7.26
C PHE A 267 21.84 1.62 7.01
N GLY A 268 21.30 0.69 6.24
CA GLY A 268 19.86 0.66 5.98
C GLY A 268 19.33 1.90 5.24
N SER A 269 20.10 2.47 4.31
CA SER A 269 19.74 3.75 3.67
C SER A 269 18.36 3.75 3.01
N TYR A 270 17.91 2.62 2.46
CA TYR A 270 16.59 2.48 1.86
C TYR A 270 15.52 2.09 2.88
N THR A 271 15.83 1.11 3.72
CA THR A 271 14.94 0.51 4.71
C THR A 271 14.59 1.47 5.84
N PHE A 272 15.56 2.26 6.30
CA PHE A 272 15.45 3.20 7.41
C PHE A 272 15.37 4.66 6.97
N ARG A 273 15.03 4.94 5.69
CA ARG A 273 14.95 6.32 5.16
C ARG A 273 14.14 7.27 6.04
N PHE A 274 13.06 6.78 6.66
CA PHE A 274 12.21 7.57 7.55
C PHE A 274 13.00 8.15 8.72
N PHE A 275 13.84 7.33 9.36
CA PHE A 275 14.62 7.76 10.53
C PHE A 275 15.69 8.79 10.13
N TYR A 276 16.28 8.65 8.94
CA TYR A 276 17.21 9.65 8.41
C TYR A 276 16.52 10.96 8.07
N ALA A 277 15.35 10.91 7.42
CA ALA A 277 14.56 12.10 7.13
C ALA A 277 14.11 12.81 8.42
N PHE A 278 13.71 12.04 9.43
CA PHE A 278 13.35 12.54 10.75
C PHE A 278 14.56 13.20 11.43
N ALA A 279 15.72 12.55 11.46
CA ALA A 279 16.94 13.12 12.04
C ALA A 279 17.36 14.43 11.34
N ASN A 280 17.24 14.51 10.01
CA ASN A 280 17.52 15.73 9.26
C ASN A 280 16.59 16.88 9.64
N ALA A 281 15.32 16.61 9.96
CA ALA A 281 14.39 17.63 10.46
C ALA A 281 14.83 18.25 11.80
N PHE A 282 15.69 17.56 12.56
CA PHE A 282 16.30 18.05 13.81
C PHE A 282 17.76 18.54 13.62
N GLY A 283 18.17 18.82 12.39
CA GLY A 283 19.52 19.34 12.08
C GLY A 283 20.56 18.27 11.74
N GLY A 284 20.15 17.02 11.53
CA GLY A 284 21.02 15.99 10.95
C GLY A 284 21.37 16.26 9.47
N SER A 285 22.43 15.62 8.99
CA SER A 285 22.94 15.76 7.61
C SER A 285 23.10 14.40 6.91
N TYR A 286 22.06 13.56 6.98
CA TYR A 286 22.03 12.23 6.37
C TYR A 286 21.52 12.27 4.94
N LYS A 287 21.97 11.33 4.10
CA LYS A 287 21.38 11.15 2.77
C LYS A 287 20.04 10.43 2.91
N VAL A 288 18.96 11.05 2.42
CA VAL A 288 17.63 10.43 2.43
C VAL A 288 17.35 9.86 1.05
N GLN A 289 17.10 8.55 0.96
CA GLN A 289 16.74 7.92 -0.30
C GLN A 289 15.31 8.29 -0.71
N GLU A 290 15.10 8.42 -2.01
CA GLU A 290 13.78 8.66 -2.60
C GLU A 290 12.85 7.45 -2.42
N THR A 291 11.54 7.70 -2.38
CA THR A 291 10.52 6.62 -2.39
C THR A 291 10.33 6.01 -3.77
N ILE A 292 10.60 6.77 -4.83
CA ILE A 292 10.49 6.33 -6.20
C ILE A 292 11.88 5.93 -6.65
N PHE A 293 12.03 4.68 -7.04
CA PHE A 293 13.32 4.16 -7.45
C PHE A 293 13.69 4.58 -8.87
N THR A 294 14.99 4.58 -9.13
CA THR A 294 15.54 4.71 -10.48
C THR A 294 15.01 3.60 -11.39
N TYR A 295 14.89 3.91 -12.68
CA TYR A 295 14.44 2.93 -13.66
C TYR A 295 15.49 1.81 -13.86
N ALA A 296 15.04 0.56 -13.83
CA ALA A 296 15.76 -0.60 -14.35
C ALA A 296 15.26 -0.95 -15.74
N TYR A 297 16.15 -1.44 -16.59
CA TYR A 297 15.81 -1.88 -17.94
C TYR A 297 15.56 -3.39 -17.96
N ILE A 298 14.32 -3.77 -18.27
CA ILE A 298 13.87 -5.17 -18.41
C ILE A 298 13.10 -5.35 -19.72
N PRO A 299 13.80 -5.20 -20.86
CA PRO A 299 13.32 -4.77 -22.18
C PRO A 299 12.39 -3.57 -22.27
N ILE A 300 11.74 -3.21 -21.16
CA ILE A 300 10.90 -2.05 -20.99
C ILE A 300 11.39 -1.37 -19.70
N PRO A 301 11.69 -0.07 -19.69
CA PRO A 301 12.14 0.61 -18.49
C PRO A 301 11.03 0.59 -17.42
N THR A 302 11.37 0.19 -16.20
CA THR A 302 10.45 0.19 -15.05
C THR A 302 11.11 0.74 -13.79
N ASN A 303 10.33 1.44 -12.96
CA ASN A 303 10.69 1.81 -11.59
C ASN A 303 9.91 0.98 -10.55
N VAL A 304 9.22 -0.06 -11.02
CA VAL A 304 8.48 -1.01 -10.20
C VAL A 304 9.45 -2.10 -9.75
N TYR A 305 9.42 -2.39 -8.46
CA TYR A 305 10.20 -3.46 -7.85
C TYR A 305 9.33 -4.23 -6.86
N THR A 306 9.83 -5.36 -6.38
CA THR A 306 9.14 -6.12 -5.34
C THR A 306 9.32 -5.51 -3.95
N VAL A 307 8.49 -5.93 -2.99
CA VAL A 307 8.59 -5.60 -1.56
C VAL A 307 9.99 -5.86 -0.97
N MET A 308 10.74 -6.78 -1.56
CA MET A 308 12.03 -7.22 -1.04
C MET A 308 13.17 -6.23 -1.35
N LEU A 309 12.96 -5.26 -2.25
CA LEU A 309 14.03 -4.38 -2.75
C LEU A 309 14.82 -3.67 -1.65
N PRO A 310 14.21 -2.88 -0.73
CA PRO A 310 14.99 -2.10 0.22
C PRO A 310 15.81 -3.01 1.15
N PHE A 311 15.22 -4.14 1.56
CA PHE A 311 15.85 -5.09 2.47
C PHE A 311 17.03 -5.80 1.81
N TYR A 312 16.90 -6.18 0.54
CA TYR A 312 17.98 -6.79 -0.22
C TYR A 312 19.08 -5.79 -0.54
N LYS A 313 18.72 -4.57 -0.93
CA LYS A 313 19.70 -3.53 -1.29
C LYS A 313 20.55 -3.13 -0.09
N ASP A 314 19.96 -3.08 1.10
CA ASP A 314 20.68 -2.71 2.32
C ASP A 314 21.40 -3.87 3.01
N PHE A 315 20.84 -5.10 2.99
CA PHE A 315 21.31 -6.21 3.83
C PHE A 315 21.34 -7.58 3.11
N GLY A 316 21.19 -7.59 1.79
CA GLY A 316 21.16 -8.80 0.98
C GLY A 316 20.07 -9.79 1.42
N TYR A 317 20.35 -11.09 1.25
CA TYR A 317 19.43 -12.17 1.63
C TYR A 317 19.09 -12.18 3.13
N THR A 318 20.01 -11.73 3.99
CA THR A 318 19.76 -11.66 5.44
C THR A 318 18.68 -10.62 5.76
N GLY A 319 18.69 -9.48 5.08
CA GLY A 319 17.62 -8.48 5.16
C GLY A 319 16.29 -9.04 4.74
N VAL A 320 16.25 -9.73 3.58
CA VAL A 320 15.02 -10.36 3.08
C VAL A 320 14.43 -11.32 4.13
N GLY A 321 15.27 -12.13 4.79
CA GLY A 321 14.83 -13.02 5.87
C GLY A 321 14.32 -12.27 7.10
N ILE A 322 15.09 -11.33 7.65
CA ILE A 322 14.74 -10.59 8.87
C ILE A 322 13.46 -9.76 8.67
N PHE A 323 13.35 -9.05 7.56
CA PHE A 323 12.15 -8.26 7.27
C PHE A 323 10.96 -9.14 6.90
N GLY A 324 11.18 -10.31 6.28
CA GLY A 324 10.13 -11.32 6.12
C GLY A 324 9.57 -11.76 7.48
N MET A 325 10.42 -11.99 8.47
CA MET A 325 10.01 -12.28 9.86
C MET A 325 9.21 -11.13 10.49
N ILE A 326 9.68 -9.88 10.35
CA ILE A 326 8.98 -8.70 10.88
C ILE A 326 7.59 -8.56 10.26
N TYR A 327 7.46 -8.76 8.94
CA TYR A 327 6.16 -8.76 8.26
C TYR A 327 5.29 -9.90 8.79
N GLY A 328 5.84 -11.11 8.91
CA GLY A 328 5.11 -12.26 9.43
C GLY A 328 4.50 -11.98 10.80
N LEU A 329 5.28 -11.37 11.70
CA LEU A 329 4.82 -10.98 13.03
C LEU A 329 3.72 -9.90 12.96
N MET A 330 3.97 -8.82 12.22
CA MET A 330 3.06 -7.69 12.10
C MET A 330 1.70 -8.11 11.53
N PHE A 331 1.70 -8.83 10.40
CA PHE A 331 0.47 -9.31 9.75
C PHE A 331 -0.22 -10.38 10.59
N GLY A 332 0.52 -11.31 11.18
CA GLY A 332 -0.03 -12.37 12.01
C GLY A 332 -0.74 -11.83 13.26
N ILE A 333 -0.11 -10.91 13.99
CA ILE A 333 -0.72 -10.26 15.18
C ILE A 333 -1.95 -9.44 14.78
N ALA A 334 -1.82 -8.58 13.77
CA ALA A 334 -2.91 -7.71 13.35
C ALA A 334 -4.12 -8.52 12.87
N TYR A 335 -3.89 -9.57 12.07
CA TYR A 335 -4.93 -10.47 11.60
C TYR A 335 -5.63 -11.19 12.76
N LYS A 336 -4.84 -11.79 13.66
CA LYS A 336 -5.37 -12.51 14.81
C LYS A 336 -6.24 -11.61 15.67
N LEU A 337 -5.73 -10.46 16.12
CA LEU A 337 -6.50 -9.53 16.95
C LEU A 337 -7.75 -9.01 16.23
N SER A 338 -7.70 -8.83 14.91
CA SER A 338 -8.87 -8.47 14.10
C SER A 338 -9.95 -9.56 14.14
N ASN A 339 -9.56 -10.83 14.04
CA ASN A 339 -10.48 -11.97 14.18
C ASN A 339 -11.12 -12.07 15.57
N TYR A 340 -10.45 -11.58 16.62
CA TYR A 340 -11.01 -11.47 17.97
C TYR A 340 -11.87 -10.21 18.17
N GLY A 341 -12.08 -9.40 17.12
CA GLY A 341 -12.95 -8.22 17.15
C GLY A 341 -12.29 -6.93 17.65
N ASN A 342 -10.96 -6.89 17.76
CA ASN A 342 -10.27 -5.67 18.16
C ASN A 342 -10.39 -4.60 17.07
N ILE A 343 -11.12 -3.53 17.36
CA ILE A 343 -11.45 -2.47 16.40
C ILE A 343 -10.20 -1.79 15.82
N LEU A 344 -9.24 -1.46 16.68
CA LEU A 344 -8.00 -0.80 16.25
C LEU A 344 -7.23 -1.71 15.30
N MET A 345 -7.16 -3.01 15.59
CA MET A 345 -6.46 -3.97 14.74
C MET A 345 -7.19 -4.23 13.43
N ILE A 346 -8.53 -4.22 13.40
CA ILE A 346 -9.29 -4.27 12.13
C ILE A 346 -8.91 -3.07 11.23
N LEU A 347 -8.84 -1.87 11.81
CA LEU A 347 -8.45 -0.65 11.08
C LEU A 347 -6.99 -0.72 10.62
N ILE A 348 -6.05 -1.07 11.50
CA ILE A 348 -4.62 -1.22 11.14
C ILE A 348 -4.47 -2.29 10.06
N TYR A 349 -5.08 -3.46 10.22
CA TYR A 349 -5.02 -4.55 9.26
C TYR A 349 -5.60 -4.15 7.90
N SER A 350 -6.69 -3.37 7.88
CA SER A 350 -7.25 -2.80 6.64
C SER A 350 -6.32 -1.83 5.93
N MET A 351 -5.41 -1.17 6.67
CA MET A 351 -4.42 -0.25 6.10
C MET A 351 -3.18 -0.97 5.57
N ILE A 352 -2.73 -2.05 6.24
CA ILE A 352 -1.50 -2.76 5.86
C ILE A 352 -1.73 -3.95 4.92
N LEU A 353 -2.90 -4.62 4.96
CA LEU A 353 -3.18 -5.77 4.08
C LEU A 353 -3.12 -5.44 2.60
N PRO A 354 -3.57 -4.26 2.12
CA PRO A 354 -3.36 -3.87 0.73
C PRO A 354 -1.89 -3.90 0.30
N CYS A 355 -0.93 -3.62 1.20
CA CYS A 355 0.50 -3.70 0.91
C CYS A 355 0.96 -5.15 0.70
N LEU A 356 0.41 -6.09 1.47
CA LEU A 356 0.67 -7.52 1.26
C LEU A 356 0.10 -7.98 -0.09
N LEU A 357 -1.08 -7.48 -0.46
CA LEU A 357 -1.70 -7.76 -1.77
C LEU A 357 -0.85 -7.22 -2.93
N LEU A 358 -0.17 -6.09 -2.73
CA LEU A 358 0.66 -5.41 -3.73
C LEU A 358 2.16 -5.70 -3.59
N GLN A 359 2.57 -6.74 -2.87
CA GLN A 359 3.99 -6.99 -2.57
C GLN A 359 4.87 -7.31 -3.80
N PHE A 360 4.26 -7.71 -4.91
CA PHE A 360 4.94 -7.89 -6.20
C PHE A 360 5.24 -6.55 -6.90
N PHE A 361 4.59 -5.48 -6.45
CA PHE A 361 4.55 -4.16 -7.06
C PHE A 361 5.28 -3.07 -6.26
N GLY A 362 5.69 -3.35 -5.02
CA GLY A 362 6.53 -2.43 -4.25
C GLY A 362 6.58 -2.73 -2.77
N GLU A 363 7.52 -2.07 -2.10
CA GLU A 363 7.55 -1.95 -0.64
C GLU A 363 6.78 -0.68 -0.25
N TYR A 364 5.69 -0.82 0.50
CA TYR A 364 4.81 0.29 0.85
C TYR A 364 4.85 0.71 2.31
N ILE A 365 5.30 -0.15 3.22
CA ILE A 365 5.22 0.06 4.66
C ILE A 365 6.43 0.82 5.18
N PHE A 366 7.65 0.31 4.97
CA PHE A 366 8.88 0.95 5.46
C PHE A 366 9.20 2.22 4.66
N LEU A 367 9.04 2.18 3.33
CA LEU A 367 9.24 3.36 2.49
C LEU A 367 8.26 4.49 2.83
N ASN A 368 7.04 4.16 3.29
CA ASN A 368 6.03 5.15 3.69
C ASN A 368 5.72 5.11 5.19
N LEU A 369 6.71 4.80 6.05
CA LEU A 369 6.50 4.63 7.48
C LEU A 369 5.84 5.87 8.13
N SER A 370 6.20 7.07 7.69
CA SER A 370 5.56 8.33 8.11
C SER A 370 4.04 8.31 7.92
N THR A 371 3.55 7.79 6.79
CA THR A 371 2.12 7.68 6.48
C THR A 371 1.42 6.74 7.46
N TYR A 372 1.99 5.58 7.76
CA TYR A 372 1.39 4.63 8.71
C TYR A 372 1.42 5.14 10.15
N LEU A 373 2.48 5.86 10.55
CA LEU A 373 2.53 6.53 11.85
C LEU A 373 1.43 7.58 11.97
N GLN A 374 1.21 8.39 10.93
CA GLN A 374 0.10 9.36 10.90
C GLN A 374 -1.25 8.66 11.03
N TYR A 375 -1.47 7.55 10.30
CA TYR A 375 -2.70 6.77 10.40
C TYR A 375 -2.96 6.30 11.84
N ILE A 376 -1.94 5.74 12.49
CA ILE A 376 -2.04 5.27 13.88
C ILE A 376 -2.35 6.43 14.82
N ILE A 377 -1.67 7.58 14.69
CA ILE A 377 -1.91 8.76 15.52
C ILE A 377 -3.36 9.23 15.36
N ILE A 378 -3.85 9.39 14.13
CA ILE A 378 -5.21 9.86 13.82
C ILE A 378 -6.27 8.89 14.37
N LEU A 379 -6.05 7.58 14.28
CA LEU A 379 -6.94 6.58 14.87
C LEU A 379 -7.01 6.67 16.40
N LEU A 380 -5.93 7.06 17.06
CA LEU A 380 -5.80 7.05 18.52
C LEU A 380 -6.19 8.37 19.19
N ILE A 381 -6.20 9.51 18.49
CA ILE A 381 -6.64 10.80 19.04
C ILE A 381 -7.99 10.72 19.79
N PRO A 382 -9.07 10.10 19.24
CA PRO A 382 -10.35 10.04 19.92
C PRO A 382 -10.30 9.27 21.26
N LYS A 383 -9.28 8.42 21.45
CA LYS A 383 -9.06 7.66 22.68
C LYS A 383 -8.40 8.52 23.76
N PHE A 384 -7.32 9.23 23.43
CA PHE A 384 -6.56 10.01 24.40
C PHE A 384 -7.37 11.16 25.00
N PHE A 385 -8.36 11.65 24.24
CA PHE A 385 -9.23 12.74 24.65
C PHE A 385 -10.67 12.29 24.91
N LYS A 386 -10.89 11.02 25.29
CA LYS A 386 -12.09 10.68 26.07
C LYS A 386 -11.98 11.42 27.39
N LEU A 387 -12.42 12.68 27.38
CA LEU A 387 -12.86 13.38 28.58
C LEU A 387 -13.79 12.41 29.31
N SER A 388 -13.48 12.15 30.57
CA SER A 388 -14.38 11.47 31.49
C SER A 388 -15.72 12.20 31.47
N THR A 389 -16.63 11.73 30.64
CA THR A 389 -18.04 12.13 30.65
C THR A 389 -18.83 11.03 31.31
#